data_AF-A0A7S1K9X8-F1
#
_entry.id   AF-A0A7S1K9X8-F1
#
_cell.length_a   1.000
_cell.length_b   1.000
_cell.length_c   1.000
_cell.angle_alpha   90.00
_cell.angle_beta   90.00
_cell.angle_gamma   90.00
#
_symmetry.space_group_name_H-M   'P 1'
#
loop_
_entity.id
_entity.type
_entity.pdbx_description
1 polymer ?
#
loop_
_entity_poly.entity_id
_entity_poly.type
_entity_poly.pdbx_seq_one_letter_code
_entity_poly.pdbx_strand_id
1 'polypeptide(L)'
;YWSHALGGPLKPCPAEMYTRWIQWGAFSPCMRPHSSKEFGNDRRIWVYPNTYYDIMRTFMRRRAELVPYIYSQGRRAYDDGLALLRPMYYQDPQEDKAYEYGKGQYYFGDDMLVAPVTAPVDNTTGLAEKKIWIPPSSIFYEVGWGIGVKGPAELTWTYDLSEMPVFARVGQVIPTVGGMRADSQCKGPQGSIRTSNVLPSCLGLTFYAGGIMTETDTEGFGGVYEDDGWSQGYEDGAFAYTNVSYSSGVEGYAIIISPPGTAKSPAVLPFLPTERQYEIRVAGTWPPKAVSIGDRLIERADLGERCLADCWTYDGETLTLTVHLVDLRPLTEEMIVAITSLFTPATPLLRRGFPKLVSRAKKVKVLLDNQWGRNTTVYEEDYQSVIALSLQGIKLTYNPATAPQLVQEAIDTLLPNAIKEVQGLTKLPADVKSKALALLDVRPMPHHGDDDAQRKGPADALLTA
;
A
#
# COMPACT_ATOMS: atom_id res chain seq x y z
N TYR A 1 7.70 23.94 -1.99
CA TYR A 1 6.68 22.87 -1.99
C TYR A 1 5.55 23.19 -2.97
N TRP A 2 5.24 22.27 -3.89
CA TRP A 2 4.16 22.45 -4.87
C TRP A 2 2.80 22.00 -4.32
N SER A 3 1.72 22.65 -4.77
CA SER A 3 0.34 22.30 -4.41
C SER A 3 -0.63 22.69 -5.53
N HIS A 4 -1.84 22.16 -5.44
CA HIS A 4 -2.98 22.46 -6.31
C HIS A 4 -4.26 22.50 -5.48
N ALA A 5 -5.29 23.18 -5.97
CA ALA A 5 -6.60 23.21 -5.30
C ALA A 5 -7.30 21.85 -5.49
N LEU A 6 -7.38 21.03 -4.44
CA LEU A 6 -8.07 19.72 -4.54
C LEU A 6 -9.55 19.94 -4.87
N GLY A 7 -10.01 19.33 -5.96
CA GLY A 7 -11.36 19.51 -6.49
C GLY A 7 -11.50 20.66 -7.50
N GLY A 8 -10.47 21.47 -7.70
CA GLY A 8 -10.50 22.62 -8.61
C GLY A 8 -11.15 23.84 -7.95
N PRO A 9 -10.67 25.07 -8.25
CA PRO A 9 -11.08 26.24 -7.47
C PRO A 9 -12.43 26.84 -7.90
N LEU A 10 -12.85 26.66 -9.15
CA LEU A 10 -13.92 27.49 -9.74
C LEU A 10 -15.28 26.82 -9.77
N LYS A 11 -15.37 25.57 -10.26
CA LYS A 11 -16.64 24.90 -10.55
C LYS A 11 -16.95 23.82 -9.52
N PRO A 12 -18.25 23.50 -9.31
CA PRO A 12 -18.64 22.28 -8.61
C PRO A 12 -17.91 21.06 -9.16
N CYS A 13 -17.48 20.19 -8.26
CA CYS A 13 -16.67 19.02 -8.59
C CYS A 13 -17.52 17.78 -8.32
N PRO A 14 -17.82 16.95 -9.33
CA PRO A 14 -18.53 15.69 -9.13
C PRO A 14 -17.84 14.82 -8.07
N ALA A 15 -18.62 14.08 -7.28
CA ALA A 15 -18.11 13.32 -6.13
C ALA A 15 -17.00 12.32 -6.51
N GLU A 16 -17.13 11.66 -7.66
CA GLU A 16 -16.11 10.75 -8.18
C GLU A 16 -14.80 11.47 -8.51
N MET A 17 -14.89 12.57 -9.27
CA MET A 17 -13.72 13.39 -9.61
C MET A 17 -13.04 13.92 -8.35
N TYR A 18 -13.81 14.40 -7.37
CA TYR A 18 -13.26 14.88 -6.12
C TYR A 18 -12.58 13.76 -5.32
N THR A 19 -13.15 12.56 -5.32
CA THR A 19 -12.58 11.37 -4.69
C THR A 19 -11.23 11.01 -5.31
N ARG A 20 -11.15 10.92 -6.65
CA ARG A 20 -9.87 10.71 -7.36
C ARG A 20 -8.85 11.80 -7.05
N TRP A 21 -9.31 13.05 -6.91
CA TRP A 21 -8.43 14.17 -6.57
C TRP A 21 -7.91 14.11 -5.13
N ILE A 22 -8.73 13.67 -4.17
CA ILE A 22 -8.28 13.43 -2.79
C ILE A 22 -7.27 12.28 -2.75
N GLN A 23 -7.48 11.21 -3.51
CA GLN A 23 -6.52 10.11 -3.63
C GLN A 23 -5.16 10.62 -4.11
N TRP A 24 -5.14 11.40 -5.19
CA TRP A 24 -3.92 12.03 -5.69
C TRP A 24 -3.31 13.02 -4.68
N GLY A 25 -4.14 13.84 -4.02
CA GLY A 25 -3.71 14.81 -3.03
C GLY A 25 -3.03 14.19 -1.80
N ALA A 26 -3.38 12.96 -1.44
CA ALA A 26 -2.72 12.22 -0.36
C ALA A 26 -1.24 11.90 -0.68
N PHE A 27 -0.88 11.86 -1.96
CA PHE A 27 0.49 11.62 -2.46
C PHE A 27 1.05 12.86 -3.16
N SER A 28 0.66 14.05 -2.69
CA SER A 28 1.20 15.34 -3.14
C SER A 28 1.95 16.04 -2.01
N PRO A 29 2.86 16.99 -2.28
CA PRO A 29 3.61 17.67 -1.22
C PRO A 29 2.70 18.38 -0.20
N CYS A 30 1.62 19.01 -0.67
CA CYS A 30 0.63 19.66 0.18
C CYS A 30 -0.79 19.19 -0.15
N MET A 31 -1.52 18.69 0.84
CA MET A 31 -2.92 18.29 0.72
C MET A 31 -3.83 19.45 1.14
N ARG A 32 -4.32 20.23 0.18
CA ARG A 32 -5.07 21.47 0.44
C ARG A 32 -6.37 21.56 -0.36
N PRO A 33 -7.50 21.08 0.21
CA PRO A 33 -8.83 21.38 -0.33
C PRO A 33 -9.06 22.90 -0.40
N HIS A 34 -9.50 23.38 -1.56
CA HIS A 34 -9.73 24.81 -1.77
C HIS A 34 -10.74 25.06 -2.89
N SER A 35 -11.63 26.02 -2.70
CA SER A 35 -12.68 26.39 -3.63
C SER A 35 -13.11 27.84 -3.48
N SER A 36 -13.78 28.37 -4.50
CA SER A 36 -14.59 29.60 -4.42
C SER A 36 -15.72 29.43 -3.40
N LYS A 37 -16.25 30.55 -2.90
CA LYS A 37 -17.35 30.58 -1.92
C LYS A 37 -18.73 30.28 -2.54
N GLU A 38 -18.77 29.77 -3.77
CA GLU A 38 -20.02 29.51 -4.48
C GLU A 38 -20.80 28.33 -3.88
N PHE A 39 -22.13 28.43 -3.96
CA PHE A 39 -23.02 27.36 -3.53
C PHE A 39 -22.76 26.09 -4.36
N GLY A 40 -22.69 24.93 -3.70
CA GLY A 40 -22.35 23.66 -4.35
C GLY A 40 -20.85 23.41 -4.55
N ASN A 41 -19.98 24.33 -4.12
CA ASN A 41 -18.53 24.19 -4.22
C ASN A 41 -17.82 23.87 -2.88
N ASP A 42 -18.54 23.22 -1.96
CA ASP A 42 -17.98 22.77 -0.69
C ASP A 42 -16.93 21.66 -0.91
N ARG A 43 -15.84 21.72 -0.14
CA ARG A 43 -14.68 20.80 -0.22
C ARG A 43 -14.45 20.06 1.10
N ARG A 44 -15.39 20.14 2.03
CA ARG A 44 -15.38 19.33 3.24
C ARG A 44 -15.84 17.93 2.88
N ILE A 45 -14.99 16.93 3.10
CA ILE A 45 -15.27 15.56 2.64
C ILE A 45 -16.58 14.99 3.21
N TRP A 46 -16.99 15.44 4.40
CA TRP A 46 -18.20 14.98 5.08
C TRP A 46 -19.52 15.52 4.51
N VAL A 47 -19.47 16.39 3.50
CA VAL A 47 -20.69 16.83 2.78
C VAL A 47 -21.02 15.92 1.59
N TYR A 48 -20.12 14.99 1.23
CA TYR A 48 -20.32 14.05 0.14
C TYR A 48 -21.00 12.76 0.65
N PRO A 49 -21.69 12.00 -0.22
CA PRO A 49 -22.32 10.74 0.17
C PRO A 49 -21.32 9.75 0.77
N ASN A 50 -21.77 8.91 1.70
CA ASN A 50 -20.92 7.99 2.49
C ASN A 50 -19.96 7.16 1.63
N THR A 51 -20.43 6.64 0.48
CA THR A 51 -19.61 5.85 -0.45
C THR A 51 -18.36 6.57 -0.95
N TYR A 52 -18.41 7.90 -1.08
CA TYR A 52 -17.26 8.73 -1.45
C TYR A 52 -16.51 9.23 -0.22
N TYR A 53 -17.24 9.66 0.82
CA TYR A 53 -16.67 10.11 2.08
C TYR A 53 -15.72 9.09 2.70
N ASP A 54 -16.10 7.81 2.76
CA ASP A 54 -15.30 6.77 3.39
C ASP A 54 -13.98 6.53 2.63
N ILE A 55 -14.02 6.62 1.29
CA ILE A 55 -12.81 6.55 0.45
C ILE A 55 -11.92 7.77 0.72
N MET A 56 -12.48 8.98 0.66
CA MET A 56 -11.72 10.21 0.91
C MET A 56 -11.09 10.24 2.31
N ARG A 57 -11.85 9.81 3.34
CA ARG A 57 -11.38 9.67 4.72
C ARG A 57 -10.22 8.69 4.80
N THR A 58 -10.30 7.55 4.10
CA THR A 58 -9.24 6.54 4.06
C THR A 58 -7.94 7.13 3.50
N PHE A 59 -7.98 7.85 2.39
CA PHE A 59 -6.79 8.46 1.80
C PHE A 59 -6.24 9.65 2.61
N MET A 60 -7.12 10.44 3.25
CA MET A 60 -6.68 11.47 4.20
C MET A 60 -5.97 10.87 5.42
N ARG A 61 -6.44 9.72 5.91
CA ARG A 61 -5.74 8.96 6.96
C ARG A 61 -4.39 8.48 6.47
N ARG A 62 -4.31 7.82 5.30
CA ARG A 62 -3.05 7.40 4.66
C ARG A 62 -2.02 8.52 4.57
N ARG A 63 -2.45 9.73 4.18
CA ARG A 63 -1.60 10.92 4.17
C ARG A 63 -1.04 11.26 5.56
N ALA A 64 -1.88 11.19 6.59
CA ALA A 64 -1.46 11.44 7.97
C ALA A 64 -0.47 10.36 8.46
N GLU A 65 -0.68 9.09 8.08
CA GLU A 65 0.27 8.00 8.41
C GLU A 65 1.63 8.28 7.80
N LEU A 66 1.68 8.79 6.56
CA LEU A 66 2.92 9.05 5.82
C LEU A 66 3.68 10.31 6.27
N VAL A 67 3.22 11.04 7.30
CA VAL A 67 3.89 12.29 7.71
C VAL A 67 5.40 12.11 7.97
N PRO A 68 5.87 11.06 8.69
CA PRO A 68 7.31 10.83 8.88
C PRO A 68 8.06 10.66 7.54
N TYR A 69 7.46 9.96 6.59
CA TYR A 69 8.01 9.81 5.24
C TYR A 69 8.12 11.15 4.50
N ILE A 70 7.01 11.87 4.43
CA ILE A 70 6.90 13.14 3.73
C ILE A 70 7.84 14.19 4.33
N TYR A 71 7.98 14.20 5.66
CA TYR A 71 8.85 15.11 6.37
C TYR A 71 10.33 14.80 6.10
N SER A 72 10.70 13.51 6.08
CA SER A 72 12.05 13.07 5.67
C SER A 72 12.38 13.47 4.24
N GLN A 73 11.42 13.36 3.32
CA GLN A 73 11.57 13.85 1.95
C GLN A 73 11.59 15.39 1.86
N GLY A 74 10.98 16.08 2.82
CA GLY A 74 11.12 17.54 2.99
C GLY A 74 12.56 17.93 3.35
N ARG A 75 13.21 17.16 4.23
CA ARG A 75 14.64 17.34 4.52
C ARG A 75 15.52 17.10 3.30
N ARG A 76 15.25 16.04 2.52
CA ARG A 76 15.94 15.79 1.24
C ARG A 76 15.80 16.97 0.26
N ALA A 77 14.63 17.62 0.23
CA ALA A 77 14.43 18.81 -0.58
C ALA A 77 15.24 20.02 -0.09
N TYR A 78 15.47 20.15 1.22
CA TYR A 78 16.33 21.19 1.79
C TYR A 78 17.82 20.93 1.49
N ASP A 79 18.30 19.70 1.74
CA ASP A 79 19.72 19.37 1.59
C ASP A 79 20.17 19.32 0.12
N ASP A 80 19.36 18.74 -0.77
CA ASP A 80 19.77 18.43 -2.15
C ASP A 80 18.97 19.19 -3.23
N GLY A 81 17.95 19.96 -2.84
CA GLY A 81 17.05 20.63 -3.79
C GLY A 81 16.09 19.67 -4.53
N LEU A 82 16.04 18.39 -4.14
CA LEU A 82 15.19 17.38 -4.77
C LEU A 82 13.77 17.42 -4.21
N ALA A 83 12.81 17.84 -5.03
CA ALA A 83 11.40 17.87 -4.63
C ALA A 83 10.88 16.47 -4.29
N LEU A 84 9.88 16.40 -3.40
CA LEU A 84 9.18 15.15 -3.06
C LEU A 84 8.46 14.53 -4.27
N LEU A 85 7.87 15.34 -5.16
CA LEU A 85 7.23 14.82 -6.38
C LEU A 85 8.23 14.95 -7.54
N ARG A 86 8.65 13.81 -8.10
CA ARG A 86 9.74 13.74 -9.08
C ARG A 86 9.25 13.07 -10.36
N PRO A 87 9.53 13.66 -11.55
CA PRO A 87 9.15 13.03 -12.80
C PRO A 87 9.99 11.77 -13.06
N MET A 88 9.43 10.83 -13.82
CA MET A 88 10.06 9.53 -14.07
C MET A 88 11.47 9.64 -14.67
N TYR A 89 11.68 10.60 -15.59
CA TYR A 89 12.95 10.80 -16.28
C TYR A 89 14.09 11.27 -15.36
N TYR A 90 13.84 11.56 -14.08
CA TYR A 90 14.93 11.85 -13.13
C TYR A 90 15.79 10.61 -12.84
N GLN A 91 15.17 9.44 -12.75
CA GLN A 91 15.91 8.17 -12.51
C GLN A 91 16.22 7.46 -13.83
N ASP A 92 15.34 7.61 -14.82
CA ASP A 92 15.41 6.86 -16.08
C ASP A 92 15.48 7.81 -17.31
N PRO A 93 16.47 8.72 -17.41
CA PRO A 93 16.50 9.76 -18.45
C PRO A 93 16.73 9.20 -19.86
N GLN A 94 17.27 7.99 -19.97
CA GLN A 94 17.56 7.30 -21.24
C GLN A 94 16.37 6.48 -21.76
N GLU A 95 15.32 6.34 -20.97
CA GLU A 95 14.14 5.56 -21.34
C GLU A 95 13.05 6.48 -21.90
N ASP A 96 12.71 6.34 -23.19
CA ASP A 96 11.64 7.12 -23.83
C ASP A 96 10.31 7.01 -23.07
N LYS A 97 10.05 5.82 -22.51
CA LYS A 97 8.86 5.52 -21.70
C LYS A 97 8.76 6.40 -20.45
N ALA A 98 9.87 6.87 -19.90
CA ALA A 98 9.85 7.80 -18.77
C ALA A 98 9.17 9.14 -19.13
N TYR A 99 9.28 9.57 -20.38
CA TYR A 99 8.64 10.79 -20.90
C TYR A 99 7.20 10.51 -21.34
N GLU A 100 6.95 9.37 -21.99
CA GLU A 100 5.62 8.95 -22.43
C GLU A 100 4.65 8.79 -21.24
N TYR A 101 5.06 8.03 -20.23
CA TYR A 101 4.24 7.72 -19.06
C TYR A 101 4.32 8.80 -17.96
N GLY A 102 5.35 9.65 -17.97
CA GLY A 102 5.63 10.64 -16.92
C GLY A 102 4.55 11.69 -16.69
N LYS A 103 3.54 11.80 -17.56
CA LYS A 103 2.34 12.63 -17.35
C LYS A 103 1.31 11.98 -16.42
N GLY A 104 1.31 10.65 -16.34
CA GLY A 104 0.32 9.84 -15.63
C GLY A 104 0.84 9.16 -14.37
N GLN A 105 2.16 9.18 -14.15
CA GLN A 105 2.83 8.59 -12.99
C GLN A 105 4.09 9.37 -12.64
N TYR A 106 4.52 9.27 -11.40
CA TYR A 106 5.69 9.97 -10.86
C TYR A 106 6.27 9.20 -9.68
N TYR A 107 7.52 9.52 -9.34
CA TYR A 107 8.11 9.09 -8.08
C TYR A 107 7.65 10.04 -6.95
N PHE A 108 7.16 9.45 -5.87
CA PHE A 108 6.83 10.14 -4.64
C PHE A 108 7.94 9.85 -3.62
N GLY A 109 8.91 10.75 -3.58
CA GLY A 109 10.18 10.58 -2.87
C GLY A 109 11.10 9.60 -3.58
N ASP A 110 11.90 8.88 -2.80
CA ASP A 110 12.85 7.87 -3.28
C ASP A 110 12.18 6.48 -3.45
N ASP A 111 11.08 6.25 -2.72
CA ASP A 111 10.66 4.91 -2.31
C ASP A 111 9.30 4.50 -2.88
N MET A 112 8.56 5.42 -3.49
CA MET A 112 7.26 5.12 -4.07
C MET A 112 7.14 5.62 -5.52
N LEU A 113 6.42 4.86 -6.34
CA LEU A 113 5.89 5.28 -7.62
C LEU A 113 4.37 5.35 -7.50
N VAL A 114 3.79 6.48 -7.86
CA VAL A 114 2.34 6.73 -7.75
C VAL A 114 1.79 7.02 -9.14
N ALA A 115 0.69 6.36 -9.50
CA ALA A 115 0.06 6.52 -10.81
C ALA A 115 -1.44 6.84 -10.68
N PRO A 116 -1.83 8.09 -10.36
CA PRO A 116 -3.23 8.43 -10.08
C PRO A 116 -4.17 8.07 -11.23
N VAL A 117 -5.36 7.56 -10.89
CA VAL A 117 -6.42 7.29 -11.85
C VAL A 117 -7.15 8.60 -12.16
N THR A 118 -7.07 9.05 -13.41
CA THR A 118 -7.64 10.32 -13.87
C THR A 118 -8.79 10.15 -14.87
N ALA A 119 -9.11 8.90 -15.23
CA ALA A 119 -10.29 8.55 -16.01
C ALA A 119 -11.48 8.23 -15.09
N PRO A 120 -12.72 8.53 -15.51
CA PRO A 120 -13.90 8.07 -14.80
C PRO A 120 -13.98 6.54 -14.84
N VAL A 121 -14.64 5.95 -13.85
CA VAL A 121 -15.00 4.53 -13.90
C VAL A 121 -16.02 4.30 -15.01
N ASP A 122 -15.91 3.17 -15.68
CA ASP A 122 -16.92 2.75 -16.64
C ASP A 122 -18.23 2.41 -15.91
N ASN A 123 -19.36 2.87 -16.45
CA ASN A 123 -20.67 2.73 -15.81
C ASN A 123 -21.16 1.28 -15.75
N THR A 124 -20.62 0.40 -16.59
CA THR A 124 -21.03 -1.02 -16.67
C THR A 124 -20.22 -1.89 -15.71
N THR A 125 -18.91 -1.66 -15.64
CA THR A 125 -17.97 -2.46 -14.86
C THR A 125 -17.66 -1.84 -13.50
N GLY A 126 -17.86 -0.53 -13.33
CA GLY A 126 -17.47 0.21 -12.13
C GLY A 126 -15.96 0.33 -11.93
N LEU A 127 -15.17 0.10 -12.99
CA LEU A 127 -13.71 0.12 -12.97
C LEU A 127 -13.16 1.15 -13.96
N ALA A 128 -12.00 1.70 -13.66
CA ALA A 128 -11.23 2.55 -14.58
C ALA A 128 -9.92 1.85 -14.96
N GLU A 129 -9.59 1.83 -16.24
CA GLU A 129 -8.31 1.33 -16.72
C GLU A 129 -7.19 2.35 -16.43
N LYS A 130 -6.00 1.84 -16.09
CA LYS A 130 -4.79 2.63 -15.93
C LYS A 130 -3.60 1.88 -16.52
N LYS A 131 -2.92 2.55 -17.45
CA LYS A 131 -1.60 2.14 -17.95
C LYS A 131 -0.51 2.64 -17.02
N ILE A 132 0.42 1.76 -16.66
CA ILE A 132 1.55 2.03 -15.76
C ILE A 132 2.80 1.43 -16.38
N TRP A 133 3.90 2.16 -16.34
CA TRP A 133 5.21 1.65 -16.71
C TRP A 133 6.08 1.44 -15.47
N ILE A 134 6.69 0.27 -15.37
CA ILE A 134 7.68 -0.06 -14.34
C ILE A 134 9.06 -0.05 -15.02
N PRO A 135 10.01 0.78 -14.55
CA PRO A 135 11.29 1.00 -15.21
C PRO A 135 12.23 -0.21 -15.08
N PRO A 136 13.20 -0.37 -16.00
CA PRO A 136 14.22 -1.41 -15.92
C PRO A 136 14.94 -1.46 -14.57
N SER A 137 15.44 -2.63 -14.18
CA SER A 137 16.25 -2.82 -12.97
C SER A 137 15.57 -2.38 -11.66
N SER A 138 14.25 -2.24 -11.67
CA SER A 138 13.46 -1.89 -10.49
C SER A 138 12.54 -3.05 -10.09
N ILE A 139 12.29 -3.16 -8.79
CA ILE A 139 11.30 -4.07 -8.23
C ILE A 139 10.41 -3.25 -7.30
N PHE A 140 9.11 -3.28 -7.60
CA PHE A 140 8.10 -2.57 -6.82
C PHE A 140 7.04 -3.54 -6.32
N TYR A 141 6.50 -3.29 -5.14
CA TYR A 141 5.30 -3.93 -4.62
C TYR A 141 4.11 -3.00 -4.81
N GLU A 142 3.10 -3.42 -5.57
CA GLU A 142 1.86 -2.66 -5.68
C GLU A 142 0.99 -2.94 -4.44
N VAL A 143 0.75 -1.90 -3.64
CA VAL A 143 0.20 -2.00 -2.28
C VAL A 143 -1.26 -2.48 -2.28
N GLY A 144 -2.05 -2.10 -3.28
CA GLY A 144 -3.47 -2.47 -3.35
C GLY A 144 -3.70 -3.86 -3.94
N TRP A 145 -2.81 -4.32 -4.82
CA TRP A 145 -2.86 -5.60 -5.50
C TRP A 145 -2.17 -6.69 -4.69
N GLY A 146 -1.18 -6.28 -3.91
CA GLY A 146 -0.38 -7.17 -3.09
C GLY A 146 0.60 -8.00 -3.92
N ILE A 147 1.12 -7.43 -5.01
CA ILE A 147 1.96 -8.11 -6.00
C ILE A 147 3.26 -7.35 -6.18
N GLY A 148 4.39 -8.07 -6.18
CA GLY A 148 5.64 -7.54 -6.70
C GLY A 148 5.68 -7.55 -8.22
N VAL A 149 6.18 -6.47 -8.80
CA VAL A 149 6.41 -6.28 -10.22
C VAL A 149 7.88 -5.92 -10.43
N LYS A 150 8.57 -6.73 -11.23
CA LYS A 150 9.92 -6.46 -11.71
C LYS A 150 9.82 -5.77 -13.06
N GLY A 151 10.55 -4.67 -13.24
CA GLY A 151 10.67 -4.01 -14.53
C GLY A 151 11.78 -4.60 -15.42
N PRO A 152 11.81 -4.24 -16.71
CA PRO A 152 10.87 -3.33 -17.36
C PRO A 152 9.51 -4.00 -17.63
N ALA A 153 8.42 -3.31 -17.31
CA ALA A 153 7.07 -3.82 -17.55
C ALA A 153 6.09 -2.69 -17.91
N GLU A 154 5.11 -2.99 -18.77
CA GLU A 154 3.97 -2.12 -19.05
C GLU A 154 2.71 -2.84 -18.59
N LEU A 155 2.05 -2.27 -17.59
CA LEU A 155 0.87 -2.83 -16.95
C LEU A 155 -0.36 -2.08 -17.44
N THR A 156 -1.40 -2.80 -17.81
CA THR A 156 -2.74 -2.24 -18.03
C THR A 156 -3.69 -2.91 -17.07
N TRP A 157 -3.94 -2.24 -15.93
CA TRP A 157 -4.77 -2.78 -14.86
C TRP A 157 -6.02 -1.92 -14.64
N THR A 158 -7.05 -2.54 -14.08
CA THR A 158 -8.31 -1.88 -13.75
C THR A 158 -8.35 -1.54 -12.26
N TYR A 159 -8.98 -0.42 -11.91
CA TYR A 159 -9.07 0.06 -10.53
C TYR A 159 -10.49 0.55 -10.24
N ASP A 160 -11.09 0.04 -9.17
CA ASP A 160 -12.35 0.63 -8.69
C ASP A 160 -12.11 1.98 -8.01
N LEU A 161 -13.20 2.69 -7.68
CA LEU A 161 -13.11 4.04 -7.12
C LEU A 161 -12.33 4.11 -5.81
N SER A 162 -12.32 3.05 -4.99
CA SER A 162 -11.59 3.01 -3.72
C SER A 162 -10.11 2.65 -3.87
N GLU A 163 -9.67 2.29 -5.08
CA GLU A 163 -8.32 1.83 -5.38
C GLU A 163 -7.53 2.92 -6.10
N MET A 164 -6.26 3.10 -5.73
CA MET A 164 -5.32 3.93 -6.47
C MET A 164 -3.97 3.20 -6.56
N PRO A 165 -3.33 3.16 -7.74
CA PRO A 165 -2.04 2.50 -7.89
C PRO A 165 -0.94 3.21 -7.09
N VAL A 166 -0.35 2.48 -6.16
CA VAL A 166 0.81 2.91 -5.37
C VAL A 166 1.79 1.75 -5.29
N PHE A 167 2.98 1.98 -5.80
CA PHE A 167 4.06 1.02 -5.91
C PHE A 167 5.14 1.40 -4.92
N ALA A 168 5.34 0.60 -3.88
CA ALA A 168 6.44 0.78 -2.93
C ALA A 168 7.68 0.02 -3.43
N ARG A 169 8.84 0.66 -3.43
CA ARG A 169 10.09 0.04 -3.88
C ARG A 169 10.47 -1.08 -2.90
N VAL A 170 10.68 -2.29 -3.43
CA VAL A 170 11.24 -3.39 -2.64
C VAL A 170 12.66 -3.03 -2.25
N GLY A 171 13.09 -3.29 -1.01
CA GLY A 171 14.37 -2.77 -0.52
C GLY A 171 14.24 -1.54 0.37
N GLN A 172 13.07 -0.89 0.40
CA GLN A 172 12.92 0.38 1.12
C GLN A 172 12.04 0.24 2.37
N VAL A 173 12.36 1.05 3.38
CA VAL A 173 11.58 1.19 4.60
C VAL A 173 10.77 2.47 4.50
N ILE A 174 9.44 2.36 4.56
CA ILE A 174 8.55 3.52 4.55
C ILE A 174 8.16 3.85 5.99
N PRO A 175 8.70 4.93 6.59
CA PRO A 175 8.30 5.36 7.91
C PRO A 175 6.92 5.99 7.92
N THR A 176 6.15 5.63 8.94
CA THR A 176 4.77 6.04 9.15
C THR A 176 4.51 6.37 10.61
N VAL A 177 3.38 6.98 10.91
CA VAL A 177 2.87 7.05 12.29
C VAL A 177 2.34 5.66 12.66
N GLY A 178 2.93 5.03 13.67
CA GLY A 178 2.55 3.71 14.15
C GLY A 178 1.28 3.74 14.99
N GLY A 179 0.60 2.59 15.11
CA GLY A 179 -0.43 2.37 16.13
C GLY A 179 -1.65 3.29 16.02
N MET A 180 -2.20 3.53 14.83
CA MET A 180 -3.48 4.26 14.68
C MET A 180 -4.72 3.41 15.02
N ARG A 181 -4.57 2.44 15.92
CA ARG A 181 -5.70 1.71 16.48
C ARG A 181 -6.43 2.62 17.48
N ALA A 182 -7.74 2.45 17.59
CA ALA A 182 -8.57 3.30 18.44
C ALA A 182 -8.21 3.18 19.94
N ASP A 183 -7.58 2.08 20.34
CA ASP A 183 -7.15 1.76 21.71
C ASP A 183 -5.68 2.11 21.99
N SER A 184 -4.98 2.64 20.99
CA SER A 184 -3.57 2.98 21.08
C SER A 184 -3.34 4.29 21.83
N GLN A 185 -2.33 4.30 22.70
CA GLN A 185 -1.86 5.53 23.36
C GLN A 185 -0.91 6.37 22.48
N CYS A 186 -0.66 5.92 21.25
CA CYS A 186 0.23 6.59 20.31
C CYS A 186 -0.20 8.02 20.03
N LYS A 187 0.70 8.95 20.30
CA LYS A 187 0.62 10.37 19.95
C LYS A 187 1.56 10.64 18.78
N GLY A 188 1.34 11.74 18.07
CA GLY A 188 2.16 12.15 16.93
C GLY A 188 1.44 13.22 16.14
N PRO A 189 1.87 13.50 14.89
CA PRO A 189 1.21 14.47 14.03
C PRO A 189 -0.15 13.94 13.53
N GLN A 190 -1.10 13.81 14.47
CA GLN A 190 -2.47 13.38 14.24
C GLN A 190 -3.35 14.61 14.05
N GLY A 191 -3.18 15.30 12.92
CA GLY A 191 -4.20 16.16 12.30
C GLY A 191 -4.86 17.28 13.13
N SER A 192 -4.42 17.56 14.37
CA SER A 192 -4.91 18.66 15.18
C SER A 192 -3.89 19.80 15.16
N ILE A 193 -4.37 21.04 15.13
CA ILE A 193 -3.53 22.27 15.11
C ILE A 193 -2.52 22.31 16.28
N ARG A 194 -2.76 21.58 17.37
CA ARG A 194 -1.87 21.53 18.54
C ARG A 194 -0.92 20.33 18.57
N THR A 195 -1.07 19.37 17.67
CA THR A 195 -0.27 18.13 17.63
C THR A 195 0.50 17.95 16.33
N SER A 196 0.34 18.83 15.34
CA SER A 196 1.01 18.73 14.04
C SER A 196 2.55 18.74 14.10
N ASN A 197 3.12 19.30 15.16
CA ASN A 197 4.56 19.44 15.36
C ASN A 197 5.09 18.50 16.45
N VAL A 198 4.30 17.51 16.87
CA VAL A 198 4.69 16.54 17.89
C VAL A 198 5.23 15.30 17.18
N LEU A 199 6.47 14.92 17.48
CA LEU A 199 7.05 13.67 16.97
C LEU A 199 6.20 12.46 17.35
N PRO A 200 6.16 11.41 16.50
CA PRO A 200 5.40 10.22 16.79
C PRO A 200 5.97 9.51 18.03
N SER A 201 5.15 9.32 19.07
CA SER A 201 5.50 8.47 20.20
C SER A 201 5.50 6.98 19.83
N CYS A 202 4.94 6.65 18.67
CA CYS A 202 4.99 5.34 18.04
C CYS A 202 5.45 5.48 16.60
N LEU A 203 6.65 5.02 16.30
CA LEU A 203 7.19 5.06 14.95
C LEU A 203 6.79 3.78 14.21
N GLY A 204 6.01 3.92 13.15
CA GLY A 204 5.67 2.84 12.23
C GLY A 204 6.75 2.67 11.17
N LEU A 205 7.17 1.45 10.89
CA LEU A 205 8.17 1.13 9.87
C LEU A 205 7.61 0.04 8.96
N THR A 206 7.30 0.39 7.71
CA THR A 206 6.72 -0.56 6.74
C THR A 206 7.77 -1.02 5.74
N PHE A 207 8.00 -2.32 5.72
CA PHE A 207 8.91 -3.03 4.83
C PHE A 207 8.08 -3.77 3.78
N TYR A 208 8.42 -3.58 2.52
CA TYR A 208 7.77 -4.31 1.43
C TYR A 208 8.69 -5.43 0.99
N ALA A 209 8.46 -6.63 1.55
CA ALA A 209 9.17 -7.86 1.20
C ALA A 209 8.84 -8.35 -0.23
N GLY A 210 7.94 -7.65 -0.92
CA GLY A 210 7.85 -7.65 -2.36
C GLY A 210 7.02 -8.76 -2.97
N GLY A 211 6.50 -9.76 -2.23
CA GLY A 211 5.86 -10.95 -2.85
C GLY A 211 6.75 -11.68 -3.89
N ILE A 212 8.00 -11.22 -3.96
CA ILE A 212 9.12 -11.54 -4.83
C ILE A 212 10.27 -11.36 -3.84
N MET A 213 10.38 -12.29 -2.92
CA MET A 213 11.74 -12.57 -2.50
C MET A 213 12.37 -13.16 -3.75
N THR A 214 13.33 -12.43 -4.29
CA THR A 214 14.24 -12.96 -5.30
C THR A 214 14.82 -14.26 -4.74
N GLU A 215 15.27 -15.17 -5.59
CA GLU A 215 15.97 -16.39 -5.12
C GLU A 215 17.26 -16.06 -4.33
N THR A 216 17.58 -14.78 -4.18
CA THR A 216 18.69 -14.20 -3.44
C THR A 216 18.21 -13.38 -2.25
N ASP A 217 19.04 -13.36 -1.21
CA ASP A 217 18.87 -12.50 -0.05
C ASP A 217 18.70 -11.03 -0.49
N THR A 218 17.81 -10.31 0.20
CA THR A 218 17.58 -8.89 -0.05
C THR A 218 17.95 -8.11 1.19
N GLU A 219 18.79 -7.10 1.00
CA GLU A 219 19.10 -6.09 1.99
C GLU A 219 18.42 -4.78 1.60
N GLY A 220 18.05 -4.00 2.61
CA GLY A 220 17.50 -2.69 2.43
C GLY A 220 17.83 -1.78 3.59
N PHE A 221 17.66 -0.50 3.35
CA PHE A 221 17.91 0.54 4.32
C PHE A 221 16.84 1.62 4.20
N GLY A 222 16.67 2.37 5.27
CA GLY A 222 15.84 3.55 5.31
C GLY A 222 16.22 4.41 6.50
N GLY A 223 15.64 5.61 6.55
CA GLY A 223 15.91 6.55 7.62
C GLY A 223 14.69 7.40 7.91
N VAL A 224 14.54 7.80 9.17
CA VAL A 224 13.52 8.75 9.59
C VAL A 224 14.20 9.99 10.10
N TYR A 225 13.97 11.10 9.40
CA TYR A 225 14.41 12.41 9.84
C TYR A 225 13.43 13.00 10.86
N GLU A 226 13.96 13.50 11.96
CA GLU A 226 13.19 14.12 13.04
C GLU A 226 13.90 15.40 13.52
N ASP A 227 13.16 16.49 13.67
CA ASP A 227 13.57 17.74 14.33
C ASP A 227 12.41 18.27 15.18
N ASP A 228 12.49 19.51 15.66
CA ASP A 228 11.41 20.09 16.47
C ASP A 228 10.15 20.46 15.66
N GLY A 229 10.21 20.49 14.33
CA GLY A 229 9.08 20.78 13.45
C GLY A 229 8.69 22.24 13.30
N TRP A 230 9.40 23.21 13.89
CA TRP A 230 9.00 24.63 13.82
C TRP A 230 10.12 25.66 13.87
N SER A 231 11.26 25.38 14.51
CA SER A 231 12.38 26.32 14.59
C SER A 231 13.31 26.19 13.38
N GLN A 232 14.31 27.08 13.30
CA GLN A 232 15.40 26.99 12.33
C GLN A 232 16.59 26.16 12.84
N GLY A 233 16.48 25.49 13.99
CA GLY A 233 17.59 24.72 14.57
C GLY A 233 18.11 23.60 13.66
N TYR A 234 17.30 23.13 12.72
CA TYR A 234 17.71 22.14 11.72
C TYR A 234 18.86 22.63 10.80
N GLU A 235 19.05 23.95 10.66
CA GLU A 235 20.13 24.57 9.90
C GLU A 235 21.47 24.43 10.64
N ASP A 236 21.42 24.46 11.98
CA ASP A 236 22.57 24.37 12.87
C ASP A 236 22.85 22.93 13.35
N GLY A 237 22.13 21.94 12.82
CA GLY A 237 22.32 20.53 13.17
C GLY A 237 21.41 19.99 14.28
N ALA A 238 20.40 20.73 14.73
CA ALA A 238 19.41 20.26 15.70
C ALA A 238 18.34 19.38 15.02
N PHE A 239 18.74 18.21 14.56
CA PHE A 239 17.89 17.17 13.98
C PHE A 239 18.47 15.79 14.32
N ALA A 240 17.78 14.71 13.99
CA ALA A 240 18.29 13.35 14.09
C ALA A 240 17.79 12.48 12.94
N TYR A 241 18.55 11.43 12.65
CA TYR A 241 18.13 10.33 11.80
C TYR A 241 18.03 9.04 12.61
N THR A 242 16.86 8.42 12.63
CA THR A 242 16.72 7.00 13.02
C THR A 242 16.98 6.16 11.78
N ASN A 243 18.13 5.49 11.73
CA ASN A 243 18.45 4.58 10.63
C ASN A 243 17.86 3.20 10.88
N VAL A 244 17.40 2.58 9.80
CA VAL A 244 16.79 1.25 9.82
C VAL A 244 17.40 0.44 8.70
N SER A 245 17.90 -0.74 8.98
CA SER A 245 18.26 -1.71 7.97
C SER A 245 17.39 -2.95 8.09
N TYR A 246 17.21 -3.62 6.96
CA TYR A 246 16.62 -4.94 6.94
C TYR A 246 17.45 -5.86 6.07
N SER A 247 17.54 -7.11 6.48
CA SER A 247 18.00 -8.21 5.65
C SER A 247 16.94 -9.30 5.64
N SER A 248 16.94 -10.08 4.57
CA SER A 248 15.93 -11.10 4.36
C SER A 248 16.52 -12.24 3.56
N GLY A 249 16.15 -13.47 3.92
CA GLY A 249 16.63 -14.69 3.30
C GLY A 249 15.68 -15.85 3.54
N VAL A 250 16.14 -17.07 3.25
CA VAL A 250 15.31 -18.29 3.36
C VAL A 250 14.80 -18.54 4.79
N GLU A 251 15.58 -18.17 5.79
CA GLU A 251 15.24 -18.35 7.21
C GLU A 251 14.29 -17.28 7.74
N GLY A 252 14.17 -16.14 7.05
CA GLY A 252 13.27 -15.05 7.39
C GLY A 252 13.92 -13.67 7.31
N TYR A 253 13.63 -12.80 8.27
CA TYR A 253 13.97 -11.38 8.23
C TYR A 253 14.73 -10.98 9.49
N ALA A 254 15.72 -10.09 9.34
CA ALA A 254 16.31 -9.36 10.45
C ALA A 254 16.14 -7.86 10.19
N ILE A 255 15.62 -7.14 11.19
CA ILE A 255 15.39 -5.70 11.13
C ILE A 255 16.18 -5.07 12.26
N ILE A 256 17.04 -4.12 11.92
CA ILE A 256 17.89 -3.41 12.85
C ILE A 256 17.48 -1.95 12.86
N ILE A 257 17.16 -1.42 14.03
CA ILE A 257 16.79 -0.02 14.25
C ILE A 257 17.87 0.60 15.13
N SER A 258 18.64 1.52 14.55
CA SER A 258 19.72 2.21 15.25
C SER A 258 19.17 3.37 16.09
N PRO A 259 19.86 3.75 17.19
CA PRO A 259 19.58 4.97 17.93
C PRO A 259 19.51 6.20 17.02
N PRO A 260 18.55 7.13 17.22
CA PRO A 260 18.55 8.39 16.50
C PRO A 260 19.80 9.21 16.81
N GLY A 261 20.44 9.74 15.77
CA GLY A 261 21.64 10.55 15.93
C GLY A 261 21.92 11.49 14.77
N THR A 262 22.99 12.27 14.90
CA THR A 262 23.55 13.10 13.82
C THR A 262 24.95 12.64 13.47
N ALA A 263 25.42 12.97 12.27
CA ALA A 263 26.82 12.86 11.91
C ALA A 263 27.74 13.83 12.71
N LYS A 264 27.19 14.82 13.44
CA LYS A 264 27.94 15.96 13.99
C LYS A 264 28.04 16.04 15.52
N SER A 265 27.28 15.30 16.33
CA SER A 265 27.57 15.12 17.78
C SER A 265 26.53 14.20 18.46
N PRO A 266 26.91 13.43 19.50
CA PRO A 266 25.98 12.70 20.38
C PRO A 266 25.22 13.61 21.37
N ALA A 267 24.90 14.85 21.00
CA ALA A 267 24.18 15.76 21.88
C ALA A 267 22.76 15.24 22.15
N VAL A 268 22.33 15.28 23.42
CA VAL A 268 20.93 15.05 23.78
C VAL A 268 20.09 16.11 23.07
N LEU A 269 19.32 15.68 22.08
CA LEU A 269 18.42 16.56 21.32
C LEU A 269 17.13 16.74 22.15
N PRO A 270 16.86 17.94 22.70
CA PRO A 270 15.77 18.11 23.67
C PRO A 270 14.37 17.85 23.10
N PHE A 271 14.23 17.86 21.77
CA PHE A 271 12.96 17.59 21.09
C PHE A 271 12.68 16.09 20.92
N LEU A 272 13.71 15.22 20.97
CA LEU A 272 13.51 13.78 20.86
C LEU A 272 12.93 13.24 22.18
N PRO A 273 11.98 12.29 22.14
CA PRO A 273 11.58 11.58 23.33
C PRO A 273 12.73 10.70 23.84
N THR A 274 12.81 10.45 25.15
CA THR A 274 13.82 9.54 25.71
C THR A 274 13.54 8.08 25.37
N GLU A 275 12.27 7.76 25.16
CA GLU A 275 11.77 6.43 24.85
C GLU A 275 10.58 6.50 23.90
N ARG A 276 10.38 5.46 23.08
CA ARG A 276 9.21 5.36 22.19
C ARG A 276 8.80 3.92 21.93
N GLN A 277 7.60 3.77 21.38
CA GLN A 277 7.07 2.51 20.87
C GLN A 277 7.34 2.40 19.36
N TYR A 278 7.22 1.18 18.83
CA TYR A 278 7.37 0.94 17.40
C TYR A 278 6.27 0.02 16.87
N GLU A 279 5.95 0.16 15.59
CA GLU A 279 5.10 -0.78 14.87
C GLU A 279 5.80 -1.17 13.57
N ILE A 280 6.22 -2.44 13.47
CA ILE A 280 6.97 -2.92 12.32
C ILE A 280 6.01 -3.72 11.45
N ARG A 281 5.85 -3.32 10.18
CA ARG A 281 4.96 -3.99 9.22
C ARG A 281 5.80 -4.61 8.11
N VAL A 282 5.67 -5.90 7.87
CA VAL A 282 6.27 -6.57 6.71
C VAL A 282 5.14 -6.99 5.78
N ALA A 283 5.01 -6.30 4.66
CA ALA A 283 3.95 -6.52 3.68
C ALA A 283 4.40 -7.48 2.56
N GLY A 284 3.46 -8.29 2.06
CA GLY A 284 3.70 -9.25 0.99
C GLY A 284 4.57 -10.43 1.43
N THR A 285 4.40 -10.89 2.67
CA THR A 285 5.13 -12.02 3.24
C THR A 285 4.19 -13.09 3.80
N TRP A 286 4.69 -14.31 3.93
CA TRP A 286 3.99 -15.39 4.61
C TRP A 286 3.88 -15.15 6.13
N PRO A 287 2.94 -15.81 6.81
CA PRO A 287 2.94 -15.82 8.27
C PRO A 287 4.30 -16.30 8.81
N PRO A 288 4.84 -15.66 9.86
CA PRO A 288 6.07 -16.11 10.47
C PRO A 288 5.83 -17.37 11.29
N LYS A 289 6.90 -18.14 11.50
CA LYS A 289 6.97 -19.21 12.49
C LYS A 289 7.12 -18.64 13.90
N ALA A 290 7.97 -17.61 14.02
CA ALA A 290 8.28 -16.96 15.28
C ALA A 290 8.78 -15.53 15.02
N VAL A 291 8.65 -14.67 16.04
CA VAL A 291 9.24 -13.33 16.07
C VAL A 291 9.97 -13.16 17.41
N SER A 292 11.16 -12.58 17.38
CA SER A 292 11.94 -12.25 18.57
C SER A 292 12.48 -10.82 18.55
N ILE A 293 12.82 -10.33 19.74
CA ILE A 293 13.48 -9.05 19.98
C ILE A 293 14.75 -9.35 20.75
N GLY A 294 15.90 -9.20 20.10
CA GLY A 294 17.11 -9.90 20.53
C GLY A 294 16.80 -11.40 20.71
N ASP A 295 17.11 -11.92 21.89
CA ASP A 295 16.89 -13.33 22.24
C ASP A 295 15.48 -13.64 22.78
N ARG A 296 14.64 -12.62 23.02
CA ARG A 296 13.30 -12.81 23.61
C ARG A 296 12.25 -13.05 22.54
N LEU A 297 11.65 -14.23 22.53
CA LEU A 297 10.46 -14.52 21.72
C LEU A 297 9.25 -13.70 22.19
N ILE A 298 8.44 -13.24 21.24
CA ILE A 298 7.19 -12.54 21.50
C ILE A 298 5.99 -13.31 20.96
N GLU A 299 4.88 -13.20 21.68
CA GLU A 299 3.69 -14.01 21.43
C GLU A 299 2.86 -13.49 20.25
N ARG A 300 2.16 -14.42 19.61
CA ARG A 300 1.15 -14.08 18.61
C ARG A 300 -0.10 -13.55 19.32
N ALA A 301 -0.69 -12.48 18.79
CA ALA A 301 -2.04 -12.04 19.11
C ALA A 301 -2.98 -12.22 17.91
N ASP A 302 -4.29 -12.29 18.17
CA ASP A 302 -5.28 -12.30 17.10
C ASP A 302 -5.56 -10.90 16.55
N LEU A 303 -6.04 -10.83 15.30
CA LEU A 303 -6.35 -9.54 14.66
C LEU A 303 -7.47 -8.83 15.42
N GLY A 304 -7.22 -7.56 15.75
CA GLY A 304 -8.16 -6.72 16.49
C GLY A 304 -8.06 -6.87 18.01
N GLU A 305 -7.29 -7.83 18.51
CA GLU A 305 -6.97 -7.90 19.93
C GLU A 305 -5.92 -6.86 20.32
N ARG A 306 -6.06 -6.35 21.55
CA ARG A 306 -5.12 -5.43 22.14
C ARG A 306 -3.94 -6.21 22.71
N CYS A 307 -2.73 -5.83 22.32
CA CYS A 307 -1.52 -6.37 22.90
C CYS A 307 -1.22 -5.69 24.24
N LEU A 308 -1.17 -6.51 25.30
CA LEU A 308 -0.84 -6.06 26.66
C LEU A 308 0.67 -6.05 26.93
N ALA A 309 1.43 -6.79 26.12
CA ALA A 309 2.89 -6.80 26.04
C ALA A 309 3.27 -6.89 24.55
N ASP A 310 4.56 -6.79 24.22
CA ASP A 310 5.01 -6.92 22.84
C ASP A 310 4.48 -8.21 22.20
N CYS A 311 3.93 -8.07 21.00
CA CYS A 311 3.24 -9.15 20.31
C CYS A 311 3.43 -9.02 18.79
N TRP A 312 2.94 -9.99 18.05
CA TRP A 312 2.76 -9.84 16.60
C TRP A 312 1.40 -10.38 16.15
N THR A 313 0.87 -9.78 15.09
CA THR A 313 -0.37 -10.19 14.42
C THR A 313 -0.09 -10.41 12.94
N TYR A 314 -0.87 -11.27 12.29
CA TYR A 314 -0.77 -11.47 10.85
C TYR A 314 -2.11 -11.23 10.18
N ASP A 315 -2.15 -10.33 9.19
CA ASP A 315 -3.33 -10.07 8.37
C ASP A 315 -3.25 -10.88 7.07
N GLY A 316 -4.07 -11.93 6.99
CA GLY A 316 -4.14 -12.76 5.79
C GLY A 316 -4.84 -12.09 4.61
N GLU A 317 -5.61 -11.03 4.80
CA GLU A 317 -6.25 -10.30 3.70
C GLU A 317 -5.25 -9.45 2.93
N THR A 318 -4.29 -8.86 3.64
CA THR A 318 -3.23 -8.02 3.05
C THR A 318 -1.87 -8.70 3.00
N LEU A 319 -1.78 -9.95 3.48
CA LEU A 319 -0.53 -10.71 3.62
C LEU A 319 0.55 -9.88 4.36
N THR A 320 0.17 -9.33 5.50
CA THR A 320 1.00 -8.39 6.26
C THR A 320 1.23 -8.89 7.68
N LEU A 321 2.50 -9.11 8.02
CA LEU A 321 2.93 -9.28 9.41
C LEU A 321 3.01 -7.89 10.05
N THR A 322 2.44 -7.73 11.24
CA THR A 322 2.65 -6.54 12.07
C THR A 322 3.19 -6.95 13.44
N VAL A 323 4.36 -6.43 13.79
CA VAL A 323 4.97 -6.58 15.11
C VAL A 323 4.67 -5.31 15.92
N HIS A 324 3.97 -5.48 17.04
CA HIS A 324 3.54 -4.41 17.92
C HIS A 324 4.50 -4.33 19.10
N LEU A 325 5.35 -3.32 19.09
CA LEU A 325 6.34 -3.07 20.13
C LEU A 325 5.76 -2.03 21.11
N VAL A 326 4.88 -2.51 21.98
CA VAL A 326 4.08 -1.70 22.91
C VAL A 326 4.84 -1.34 24.19
N ASP A 327 5.93 -2.03 24.50
CA ASP A 327 6.81 -1.62 25.59
C ASP A 327 7.65 -0.38 25.17
N LEU A 328 7.83 0.59 26.07
CA LEU A 328 8.65 1.77 25.79
C LEU A 328 10.13 1.38 25.70
N ARG A 329 10.81 1.89 24.68
CA ARG A 329 12.20 1.54 24.39
C ARG A 329 13.09 2.78 24.42
N PRO A 330 14.22 2.74 25.15
CA PRO A 330 15.21 3.80 25.12
C PRO A 330 15.71 4.06 23.69
N LEU A 331 15.93 5.33 23.36
CA LEU A 331 16.53 5.75 22.08
C LEU A 331 18.07 5.76 22.10
N THR A 332 18.69 5.02 23.02
CA THR A 332 20.15 4.97 23.20
C THR A 332 20.77 3.65 22.74
N GLU A 333 19.94 2.64 22.47
CA GLU A 333 20.39 1.29 22.15
C GLU A 333 19.85 0.83 20.80
N GLU A 334 20.63 0.00 20.12
CA GLU A 334 20.19 -0.65 18.90
C GLU A 334 19.17 -1.74 19.23
N MET A 335 18.12 -1.82 18.41
CA MET A 335 17.10 -2.85 18.53
C MET A 335 17.14 -3.78 17.33
N ILE A 336 17.18 -5.08 17.61
CA ILE A 336 17.15 -6.14 16.60
C ILE A 336 15.84 -6.90 16.73
N VAL A 337 15.08 -6.96 15.64
CA VAL A 337 13.87 -7.78 15.51
C VAL A 337 14.14 -8.86 14.49
N ALA A 338 14.08 -10.11 14.93
CA ALA A 338 14.25 -11.27 14.06
C ALA A 338 12.89 -11.95 13.83
N ILE A 339 12.63 -12.32 12.58
CA ILE A 339 11.40 -12.98 12.15
C ILE A 339 11.83 -14.27 11.47
N THR A 340 11.42 -15.41 12.02
CA THR A 340 11.67 -16.70 11.37
C THR A 340 10.50 -17.06 10.48
N SER A 341 10.79 -17.43 9.24
CA SER A 341 9.76 -17.78 8.26
C SER A 341 9.15 -19.16 8.53
N LEU A 342 7.83 -19.28 8.32
CA LEU A 342 7.14 -20.57 8.33
C LEU A 342 7.25 -21.30 6.99
N PHE A 343 7.27 -20.53 5.89
CA PHE A 343 7.40 -21.01 4.53
C PHE A 343 8.50 -20.22 3.83
N THR A 344 9.07 -20.79 2.76
CA THR A 344 10.02 -20.09 1.92
C THR A 344 9.42 -18.74 1.48
N PRO A 345 10.02 -17.60 1.84
CA PRO A 345 9.48 -16.27 1.53
C PRO A 345 9.33 -16.00 0.03
N ALA A 346 10.15 -16.67 -0.79
CA ALA A 346 10.14 -16.61 -2.25
C ALA A 346 9.25 -17.70 -2.83
N THR A 347 7.98 -17.39 -3.14
CA THR A 347 7.13 -18.32 -3.89
C THR A 347 6.42 -17.61 -5.05
N PRO A 348 6.23 -18.29 -6.18
CA PRO A 348 5.38 -17.79 -7.26
C PRO A 348 3.94 -17.51 -6.83
N LEU A 349 3.45 -18.12 -5.74
CA LEU A 349 2.07 -17.93 -5.27
C LEU A 349 1.80 -16.52 -4.78
N LEU A 350 2.77 -15.87 -4.13
CA LEU A 350 2.62 -14.49 -3.67
C LEU A 350 2.54 -13.49 -4.84
N ARG A 351 2.91 -13.88 -6.06
CA ARG A 351 2.82 -13.04 -7.27
C ARG A 351 1.43 -13.03 -7.91
N ARG A 352 0.48 -13.81 -7.38
CA ARG A 352 -0.82 -14.04 -8.03
C ARG A 352 -1.94 -13.16 -7.52
N GLY A 353 -1.63 -12.05 -6.83
CA GLY A 353 -2.62 -11.02 -6.49
C GLY A 353 -3.68 -11.43 -5.48
N PHE A 354 -3.34 -12.35 -4.57
CA PHE A 354 -4.26 -12.85 -3.57
C PHE A 354 -4.95 -11.73 -2.74
N PRO A 355 -4.24 -10.69 -2.26
CA PRO A 355 -4.90 -9.58 -1.55
C PRO A 355 -5.96 -8.86 -2.39
N LYS A 356 -5.67 -8.59 -3.68
CA LYS A 356 -6.67 -8.00 -4.58
C LYS A 356 -7.88 -8.91 -4.75
N LEU A 357 -7.60 -10.19 -4.98
CA LEU A 357 -8.60 -11.21 -5.25
C LEU A 357 -9.62 -11.30 -4.11
N VAL A 358 -9.13 -11.44 -2.87
CA VAL A 358 -9.99 -11.50 -1.67
C VAL A 358 -10.77 -10.20 -1.49
N SER A 359 -10.11 -9.04 -1.64
CA SER A 359 -10.75 -7.73 -1.50
C SER A 359 -11.88 -7.51 -2.51
N ARG A 360 -11.67 -7.87 -3.78
CA ARG A 360 -12.71 -7.76 -4.82
C ARG A 360 -13.80 -8.81 -4.65
N ALA A 361 -13.49 -10.04 -4.22
CA ALA A 361 -14.48 -11.05 -3.90
C ALA A 361 -15.46 -10.60 -2.80
N LYS A 362 -14.97 -9.88 -1.77
CA LYS A 362 -15.83 -9.26 -0.75
C LYS A 362 -16.79 -8.23 -1.34
N LYS A 363 -16.32 -7.39 -2.27
CA LYS A 363 -17.19 -6.43 -2.97
C LYS A 363 -18.24 -7.14 -3.82
N VAL A 364 -17.87 -8.23 -4.50
CA VAL A 364 -18.78 -9.06 -5.26
C VAL A 364 -19.83 -9.67 -4.34
N LYS A 365 -19.45 -10.25 -3.20
CA LYS A 365 -20.39 -10.76 -2.19
C LYS A 365 -21.40 -9.68 -1.80
N VAL A 366 -20.94 -8.49 -1.41
CA VAL A 366 -21.84 -7.37 -1.05
C VAL A 366 -22.77 -6.96 -2.20
N LEU A 367 -22.30 -6.98 -3.46
CA LEU A 367 -23.16 -6.69 -4.61
C LEU A 367 -24.28 -7.72 -4.78
N LEU A 368 -24.00 -9.00 -4.53
CA LEU A 368 -24.96 -10.10 -4.61
C LEU A 368 -25.93 -10.08 -3.41
N ASP A 369 -25.42 -9.89 -2.18
CA ASP A 369 -26.22 -9.77 -0.95
C ASP A 369 -27.28 -8.66 -1.10
N ASN A 370 -26.92 -7.54 -1.72
CA ASN A 370 -27.82 -6.39 -1.94
C ASN A 370 -28.98 -6.66 -2.91
N GLN A 371 -29.01 -7.82 -3.57
CA GLN A 371 -30.14 -8.23 -4.40
C GLN A 371 -31.23 -8.95 -3.59
N TRP A 372 -30.95 -9.32 -2.34
CA TRP A 372 -31.93 -9.94 -1.45
C TRP A 372 -33.20 -9.10 -1.31
N GLY A 373 -34.36 -9.76 -1.35
CA GLY A 373 -35.67 -9.11 -1.19
C GLY A 373 -36.12 -8.27 -2.40
N ARG A 374 -35.38 -8.32 -3.52
CA ARG A 374 -35.78 -7.71 -4.80
C ARG A 374 -36.40 -8.77 -5.72
N ASN A 375 -37.03 -8.34 -6.82
CA ASN A 375 -37.44 -9.25 -7.90
C ASN A 375 -36.24 -10.02 -8.52
N THR A 376 -35.02 -9.58 -8.22
CA THR A 376 -33.74 -10.16 -8.63
C THR A 376 -33.03 -10.91 -7.50
N THR A 377 -33.76 -11.37 -6.49
CA THR A 377 -33.21 -12.10 -5.34
C THR A 377 -32.33 -13.27 -5.81
N VAL A 378 -31.09 -13.26 -5.33
CA VAL A 378 -30.14 -14.37 -5.37
C VAL A 378 -29.88 -14.81 -3.94
N TYR A 379 -29.82 -16.12 -3.71
CA TYR A 379 -29.62 -16.72 -2.40
C TYR A 379 -28.15 -17.05 -2.20
N GLU A 380 -27.67 -17.08 -0.95
CA GLU A 380 -26.26 -17.40 -0.65
C GLU A 380 -25.83 -18.78 -1.17
N GLU A 381 -26.77 -19.72 -1.29
CA GLU A 381 -26.58 -21.03 -1.93
C GLU A 381 -26.25 -20.96 -3.43
N ASP A 382 -26.56 -19.84 -4.10
CA ASP A 382 -26.31 -19.66 -5.54
C ASP A 382 -24.87 -19.21 -5.86
N TYR A 383 -24.09 -18.77 -4.85
CA TYR A 383 -22.73 -18.21 -5.03
C TYR A 383 -21.75 -18.60 -3.91
N GLN A 384 -21.76 -19.87 -3.52
CA GLN A 384 -20.94 -20.40 -2.43
C GLN A 384 -19.44 -20.17 -2.61
N SER A 385 -18.91 -20.24 -3.85
CA SER A 385 -17.50 -20.01 -4.13
C SER A 385 -17.12 -18.53 -3.98
N VAL A 386 -18.01 -17.59 -4.32
CA VAL A 386 -17.81 -16.15 -4.02
C VAL A 386 -17.69 -15.94 -2.51
N ILE A 387 -18.58 -16.54 -1.72
CA ILE A 387 -18.54 -16.44 -0.26
C ILE A 387 -17.24 -17.05 0.27
N ALA A 388 -16.91 -18.28 -0.13
CA ALA A 388 -15.70 -18.97 0.30
C ALA A 388 -14.44 -18.17 -0.06
N LEU A 389 -14.36 -17.62 -1.27
CA LEU A 389 -13.25 -16.78 -1.73
C LEU A 389 -13.11 -15.51 -0.90
N SER A 390 -14.23 -14.84 -0.60
CA SER A 390 -14.25 -13.62 0.23
C SER A 390 -13.74 -13.84 1.66
N LEU A 391 -13.79 -15.10 2.14
CA LEU A 391 -13.35 -15.53 3.47
C LEU A 391 -11.93 -16.09 3.49
N GLN A 392 -11.23 -16.21 2.36
CA GLN A 392 -9.90 -16.83 2.34
C GLN A 392 -8.86 -16.06 3.16
N GLY A 393 -8.90 -14.72 3.16
CA GLY A 393 -7.97 -13.92 3.97
C GLY A 393 -8.18 -14.09 5.50
N ILE A 394 -9.43 -14.20 5.96
CA ILE A 394 -9.72 -14.48 7.37
C ILE A 394 -9.37 -15.92 7.75
N LYS A 395 -9.64 -16.90 6.87
CA LYS A 395 -9.21 -18.29 7.09
C LYS A 395 -7.69 -18.37 7.24
N LEU A 396 -6.95 -17.67 6.38
CA LEU A 396 -5.50 -17.64 6.40
C LEU A 396 -4.96 -16.99 7.67
N THR A 397 -5.57 -15.89 8.12
CA THR A 397 -5.28 -15.23 9.40
C THR A 397 -5.31 -16.23 10.56
N TYR A 398 -6.39 -16.99 10.69
CA TYR A 398 -6.56 -17.91 11.83
C TYR A 398 -5.89 -19.28 11.63
N ASN A 399 -5.52 -19.65 10.39
CA ASN A 399 -4.88 -20.92 10.05
C ASN A 399 -3.57 -20.71 9.25
N PRO A 400 -2.55 -20.06 9.83
CA PRO A 400 -1.32 -19.71 9.10
C PRO A 400 -0.54 -20.93 8.61
N ALA A 401 -0.65 -22.09 9.30
CA ALA A 401 0.02 -23.33 8.90
C ALA A 401 -0.45 -23.90 7.56
N THR A 402 -1.61 -23.44 7.04
CA THR A 402 -2.16 -23.85 5.74
C THR A 402 -2.15 -22.70 4.73
N ALA A 403 -1.37 -21.64 4.96
CA ALA A 403 -1.42 -20.43 4.14
C ALA A 403 -1.18 -20.68 2.64
N PRO A 404 -0.16 -21.45 2.21
CA PRO A 404 0.03 -21.75 0.79
C PRO A 404 -1.15 -22.48 0.15
N GLN A 405 -1.75 -23.44 0.87
CA GLN A 405 -2.90 -24.22 0.39
C GLN A 405 -4.13 -23.33 0.21
N LEU A 406 -4.40 -22.43 1.15
CA LEU A 406 -5.52 -21.49 1.07
C LEU A 406 -5.37 -20.50 -0.09
N VAL A 407 -4.15 -19.99 -0.31
CA VAL A 407 -3.86 -19.13 -1.47
C VAL A 407 -4.02 -19.91 -2.78
N GLN A 408 -3.54 -21.15 -2.85
CA GLN A 408 -3.71 -22.02 -4.02
C GLN A 408 -5.19 -22.30 -4.31
N GLU A 409 -5.96 -22.72 -3.29
CA GLU A 409 -7.39 -23.01 -3.38
C GLU A 409 -8.16 -21.78 -3.89
N ALA A 410 -7.87 -20.60 -3.34
CA ALA A 410 -8.50 -19.35 -3.72
C ALA A 410 -8.37 -19.07 -5.23
N ILE A 411 -7.18 -19.28 -5.77
CA ILE A 411 -6.88 -18.88 -7.15
C ILE A 411 -7.26 -19.99 -8.15
N ASP A 412 -6.95 -21.24 -7.85
CA ASP A 412 -7.10 -22.34 -8.82
C ASP A 412 -8.49 -22.99 -8.78
N THR A 413 -9.20 -22.88 -7.65
CA THR A 413 -10.50 -23.52 -7.47
C THR A 413 -11.61 -22.50 -7.29
N LEU A 414 -11.52 -21.65 -6.26
CA LEU A 414 -12.63 -20.78 -5.87
C LEU A 414 -12.88 -19.66 -6.87
N LEU A 415 -11.85 -19.01 -7.41
CA LEU A 415 -12.02 -17.95 -8.40
C LEU A 415 -12.70 -18.44 -9.69
N PRO A 416 -12.24 -19.52 -10.37
CA PRO A 416 -12.93 -20.05 -11.54
C PRO A 416 -14.39 -20.46 -11.26
N ASN A 417 -14.65 -21.03 -10.09
CA ASN A 417 -16.01 -21.42 -9.70
C ASN A 417 -16.89 -20.20 -9.41
N ALA A 418 -16.37 -19.20 -8.71
CA ALA A 418 -17.06 -17.94 -8.43
C ALA A 418 -17.46 -17.21 -9.73
N ILE A 419 -16.58 -17.19 -10.73
CA ILE A 419 -16.90 -16.65 -12.06
C ILE A 419 -18.07 -17.42 -12.70
N LYS A 420 -18.03 -18.75 -12.69
CA LYS A 420 -19.10 -19.61 -13.25
C LYS A 420 -20.42 -19.41 -12.52
N GLU A 421 -20.41 -19.34 -11.19
CA GLU A 421 -21.58 -19.07 -10.36
C GLU A 421 -22.21 -17.74 -10.77
N VAL A 422 -21.45 -16.64 -10.77
CA VAL A 422 -21.95 -15.31 -11.17
C VAL A 422 -22.49 -15.32 -12.60
N GLN A 423 -21.82 -15.98 -13.55
CA GLN A 423 -22.31 -16.15 -14.92
C GLN A 423 -23.66 -16.87 -14.97
N GLY A 424 -23.83 -17.91 -14.14
CA GLY A 424 -25.04 -18.73 -14.02
C GLY A 424 -26.24 -18.04 -13.35
N LEU A 425 -26.04 -16.94 -12.62
CA LEU A 425 -27.13 -16.19 -11.97
C LEU A 425 -28.05 -15.51 -12.99
N THR A 426 -29.10 -16.19 -13.46
CA THR A 426 -30.01 -15.68 -14.50
C THR A 426 -30.90 -14.52 -14.05
N LYS A 427 -31.18 -14.43 -12.75
CA LYS A 427 -32.01 -13.36 -12.15
C LYS A 427 -31.24 -12.08 -11.86
N LEU A 428 -29.91 -12.10 -11.96
CA LEU A 428 -29.07 -10.95 -11.62
C LEU A 428 -29.20 -9.86 -12.70
N PRO A 429 -29.40 -8.58 -12.34
CA PRO A 429 -29.40 -7.48 -13.30
C PRO A 429 -28.12 -7.47 -14.14
N ALA A 430 -28.23 -7.11 -15.42
CA ALA A 430 -27.11 -7.16 -16.35
C ALA A 430 -25.94 -6.26 -15.93
N ASP A 431 -26.23 -5.07 -15.39
CA ASP A 431 -25.25 -4.13 -14.85
C ASP A 431 -24.54 -4.70 -13.61
N VAL A 432 -25.28 -5.30 -12.68
CA VAL A 432 -24.71 -5.93 -11.48
C VAL A 432 -23.85 -7.13 -11.86
N LYS A 433 -24.32 -7.96 -12.80
CA LYS A 433 -23.58 -9.11 -13.33
C LYS A 433 -22.27 -8.66 -13.97
N SER A 434 -22.30 -7.67 -14.87
CA SER A 434 -21.09 -7.16 -15.52
C SER A 434 -20.10 -6.58 -14.52
N LYS A 435 -20.57 -5.82 -13.53
CA LYS A 435 -19.72 -5.28 -12.46
C LYS A 435 -19.09 -6.39 -11.60
N ALA A 436 -19.88 -7.40 -11.22
CA ALA A 436 -19.39 -8.53 -10.44
C ALA A 436 -18.31 -9.32 -11.20
N LEU A 437 -18.54 -9.61 -12.48
CA LEU A 437 -17.56 -10.32 -13.31
C LEU A 437 -16.29 -9.49 -13.54
N ALA A 438 -16.42 -8.18 -13.76
CA ALA A 438 -15.27 -7.30 -13.92
C ALA A 438 -14.42 -7.23 -12.64
N LEU A 439 -15.05 -7.23 -11.45
CA LEU A 439 -14.33 -7.29 -10.18
C LEU A 439 -13.62 -8.64 -9.96
N LEU A 440 -14.21 -9.75 -10.41
CA LEU A 440 -13.56 -11.07 -10.34
C LEU A 440 -12.43 -11.23 -11.37
N ASP A 441 -12.34 -10.38 -12.39
CA ASP A 441 -11.23 -10.41 -13.34
C ASP A 441 -9.96 -9.79 -12.74
N VAL A 442 -9.33 -10.55 -11.84
CA VAL A 442 -8.11 -10.19 -11.11
C VAL A 442 -6.92 -10.92 -11.72
N ARG A 443 -6.87 -11.06 -13.04
CA ARG A 443 -5.77 -11.76 -13.73
C ARG A 443 -4.46 -10.98 -13.55
N PRO A 444 -3.50 -11.48 -12.77
CA PRO A 444 -2.23 -10.82 -12.58
C PRO A 444 -1.26 -11.30 -13.65
N MET A 445 -0.89 -10.41 -14.57
CA MET A 445 0.21 -10.52 -15.55
C MET A 445 0.24 -11.81 -16.42
N PRO A 446 0.35 -11.70 -17.75
CA PRO A 446 0.91 -12.80 -18.53
C PRO A 446 2.27 -13.19 -17.94
N HIS A 447 2.52 -14.48 -17.75
CA HIS A 447 3.86 -14.94 -17.41
C HIS A 447 4.82 -14.48 -18.51
N HIS A 448 5.96 -13.88 -18.16
CA HIS A 448 7.05 -13.59 -19.11
C HIS A 448 7.68 -14.84 -19.78
N GLY A 449 6.98 -15.98 -19.76
CA GLY A 449 7.29 -17.17 -20.55
C GLY A 449 6.32 -17.42 -21.72
N ASP A 450 5.20 -16.68 -21.84
CA ASP A 450 4.20 -16.87 -22.91
C ASP A 450 4.30 -15.82 -24.05
N ASP A 451 5.12 -14.78 -23.89
CA ASP A 451 5.23 -13.67 -24.86
C ASP A 451 6.04 -14.00 -26.13
N ASP A 452 6.75 -15.13 -26.18
CA ASP A 452 7.40 -15.59 -27.42
C ASP A 452 6.40 -16.20 -28.42
N ALA A 453 5.18 -16.56 -27.97
CA ALA A 453 4.18 -17.19 -28.82
C ALA A 453 3.26 -16.18 -29.55
N GLN A 454 3.24 -14.89 -29.17
CA GLN A 454 2.35 -13.88 -29.75
C GLN A 454 3.06 -12.82 -30.61
N ARG A 455 4.37 -12.92 -30.84
CA ARG A 455 5.14 -12.01 -31.72
C ARG A 455 5.22 -12.42 -33.20
N LYS A 456 4.35 -13.31 -33.70
CA LYS A 456 4.28 -13.61 -35.15
C LYS A 456 2.90 -13.27 -35.73
N GLY A 457 2.70 -11.97 -35.95
CA GLY A 457 1.75 -11.43 -36.94
C GLY A 457 2.48 -11.11 -38.25
N PRO A 458 1.78 -11.11 -39.41
CA PRO A 458 2.40 -11.27 -40.72
C PRO A 458 3.00 -9.94 -41.21
N ALA A 459 4.30 -9.76 -41.04
CA ALA A 459 5.01 -8.58 -41.56
C ALA A 459 6.37 -8.87 -42.20
N ASP A 460 6.72 -10.14 -42.46
CA ASP A 460 7.92 -10.49 -43.24
C ASP A 460 7.55 -11.48 -44.36
N ALA A 461 6.83 -10.96 -45.34
CA ALA A 461 6.71 -11.54 -46.66
C ALA A 461 6.94 -10.42 -47.68
N LEU A 462 8.19 -9.95 -47.80
CA LEU A 462 8.74 -9.26 -48.98
C LEU A 462 10.19 -8.86 -48.70
N LEU A 463 11.10 -9.49 -49.47
CA LEU A 463 12.53 -9.20 -49.76
C LEU A 463 13.34 -10.52 -49.72
N THR A 464 13.04 -11.45 -50.63
CA THR A 464 13.73 -11.71 -51.93
C THR A 464 15.12 -12.33 -51.83
N ALA A 465 15.19 -13.53 -52.42
CA ALA A 465 16.24 -14.12 -53.28
C ALA A 465 17.62 -14.42 -52.68
#